data_AF-A0A2V9YUU5-F1
#
_entry.id   AF-A0A2V9YUU5-F1
#
_cell.length_a   1.000
_cell.length_b   1.000
_cell.length_c   1.000
_cell.angle_alpha   90.00
_cell.angle_beta   90.00
_cell.angle_gamma   90.00
#
_symmetry.space_group_name_H-M   'P 1'
#
loop_
_entity.id
_entity.type
_entity.pdbx_description
1 polymer ?
#
loop_
_entity_poly.entity_id
_entity_poly.type
_entity_poly.pdbx_seq_one_letter_code
_entity_poly.pdbx_strand_id
1 'polypeptide(L)'
;MADKNNTGFTVTDRRLFTPEGELRKDVAEEQALPAQNPEQKAVAPARATGTKAAPGKDMPPAPTAREQQQQADAYLKSARDLDSRVELSGHSAKDLEMTFERFLASLYMTAMLQLGLMHEEGGQPRIDLIGARQTIDTLGLMAQKTKGNLTSAEEGFLQNCLYELRMAYVEVTNSLAHPPEPPDAKAAPHPR
;
A
#
# COMPACT_ATOMS: atom_id res chain seq x y z
N MET A 1 -27.46 7.01 59.19
CA MET A 1 -26.31 7.80 58.72
C MET A 1 -25.05 6.97 58.85
N ALA A 2 -24.19 7.07 57.84
CA ALA A 2 -22.75 6.83 57.80
C ALA A 2 -22.19 5.40 57.56
N ASP A 3 -21.53 5.33 56.41
CA ASP A 3 -20.65 4.35 55.77
C ASP A 3 -19.40 3.93 56.56
N LYS A 4 -18.83 2.76 56.19
CA LYS A 4 -17.39 2.64 55.89
C LYS A 4 -17.03 1.43 55.03
N ASN A 5 -16.33 1.74 53.95
CA ASN A 5 -15.85 0.93 52.84
C ASN A 5 -14.43 0.38 53.16
N ASN A 6 -14.11 -0.87 52.79
CA ASN A 6 -12.75 -1.23 52.36
C ASN A 6 -12.77 -2.54 51.54
N THR A 7 -12.77 -2.42 50.21
CA THR A 7 -12.69 -3.52 49.26
C THR A 7 -11.23 -3.87 48.97
N GLY A 8 -10.81 -5.10 49.27
CA GLY A 8 -9.49 -5.63 48.91
C GLY A 8 -9.38 -5.84 47.40
N PHE A 9 -8.30 -5.35 46.80
CA PHE A 9 -8.00 -5.49 45.37
C PHE A 9 -7.16 -6.75 45.15
N THR A 10 -7.64 -7.69 44.33
CA THR A 10 -6.89 -8.87 43.90
C THR A 10 -6.33 -8.67 42.49
N VAL A 11 -5.01 -8.58 42.37
CA VAL A 11 -4.30 -8.52 41.09
C VAL A 11 -4.03 -9.94 40.60
N THR A 12 -4.75 -10.37 39.57
CA THR A 12 -4.44 -11.64 38.88
C THR A 12 -3.40 -11.38 37.79
N ASP A 13 -2.16 -11.83 38.04
CA ASP A 13 -1.08 -11.77 37.05
C ASP A 13 -1.31 -12.81 35.94
N ARG A 14 -1.29 -12.37 34.67
CA ARG A 14 -1.55 -13.20 33.47
C ARG A 14 -0.28 -13.51 32.65
N ARG A 15 0.91 -13.34 33.22
CA ARG A 15 2.14 -13.62 32.46
C ARG A 15 2.30 -15.12 32.21
N LEU A 16 2.76 -15.47 31.01
CA LEU A 16 2.97 -16.86 30.55
C LEU A 16 4.16 -17.57 31.23
N PHE A 17 4.94 -16.85 32.03
CA PHE A 17 6.16 -17.32 32.69
C PHE A 17 5.99 -17.22 34.21
N THR A 18 6.59 -18.15 34.95
CA THR A 18 6.72 -18.04 36.42
C THR A 18 7.73 -16.94 36.78
N PRO A 19 7.71 -16.39 38.02
CA PRO A 19 8.70 -15.38 38.44
C PRO A 19 10.16 -15.88 38.40
N GLU A 20 10.38 -17.19 38.32
CA GLU A 20 11.68 -17.82 38.10
C GLU A 20 12.07 -17.98 36.61
N GLY A 21 11.24 -17.50 35.67
CA GLY A 21 11.56 -17.43 34.25
C GLY A 21 11.27 -18.69 33.42
N GLU A 22 10.55 -19.67 33.97
CA GLU A 22 10.17 -20.89 33.25
C GLU A 22 8.75 -20.80 32.66
N LEU A 23 8.54 -21.38 31.48
CA LEU A 23 7.25 -21.43 30.78
C LEU A 23 6.34 -22.48 31.44
N ARG A 24 5.09 -22.13 31.77
CA ARG A 24 4.15 -23.07 32.42
C ARG A 24 3.78 -24.24 31.51
N LYS A 25 3.77 -25.45 32.06
CA LYS A 25 3.69 -26.75 31.35
C LYS A 25 2.30 -27.14 30.82
N ASP A 26 1.28 -26.31 31.01
CA ASP A 26 -0.12 -26.63 30.68
C ASP A 26 -0.46 -26.49 29.17
N VAL A 27 0.56 -26.30 28.31
CA VAL A 27 0.40 -26.05 26.86
C VAL A 27 1.18 -27.08 26.00
N ALA A 28 1.95 -28.00 26.61
CA ALA A 28 3.02 -28.71 25.89
C ALA A 28 2.75 -30.15 25.44
N GLU A 29 1.66 -30.81 25.81
CA GLU A 29 1.43 -32.21 25.40
C GLU A 29 -0.02 -32.46 24.96
N GLU A 30 -0.28 -32.39 23.65
CA GLU A 30 -1.03 -33.45 22.95
C GLU A 30 -0.77 -33.36 21.42
N GLN A 31 0.22 -34.12 20.95
CA GLN A 31 0.40 -34.45 19.53
C GLN A 31 0.04 -35.93 19.31
N ALA A 32 -0.82 -36.22 18.32
CA ALA A 32 -0.61 -37.21 17.24
C ALA A 32 -1.92 -37.79 16.64
N LEU A 33 -2.00 -37.76 15.31
CA LEU A 33 -3.01 -38.24 14.34
C LEU A 33 -3.19 -39.81 14.36
N PRO A 34 -4.17 -40.50 13.70
CA PRO A 34 -4.71 -40.21 12.34
C PRO A 34 -6.15 -40.67 11.92
N ALA A 35 -6.54 -40.17 10.73
CA ALA A 35 -7.36 -40.79 9.66
C ALA A 35 -8.89 -40.56 9.55
N GLN A 36 -9.25 -40.09 8.34
CA GLN A 36 -10.42 -40.38 7.47
C GLN A 36 -11.45 -39.25 7.24
N ASN A 37 -11.43 -38.76 5.99
CA ASN A 37 -12.50 -38.00 5.33
C ASN A 37 -13.46 -39.00 4.66
N PRO A 38 -14.78 -38.75 4.64
CA PRO A 38 -15.35 -38.25 3.39
C PRO A 38 -16.42 -37.16 3.55
N GLU A 39 -16.30 -36.16 2.69
CA GLU A 39 -17.33 -35.35 2.02
C GLU A 39 -18.57 -34.79 2.78
N GLN A 40 -18.63 -33.45 2.71
CA GLN A 40 -19.80 -32.61 2.46
C GLN A 40 -20.79 -32.34 3.61
N LYS A 41 -20.61 -31.19 4.26
CA LYS A 41 -21.70 -30.22 4.44
C LYS A 41 -21.17 -28.79 4.43
N ALA A 42 -21.46 -28.08 3.34
CA ALA A 42 -21.29 -26.64 3.26
C ALA A 42 -22.11 -25.94 4.36
N VAL A 43 -21.48 -25.09 5.17
CA VAL A 43 -22.17 -24.10 5.99
C VAL A 43 -21.38 -22.79 5.95
N ALA A 44 -22.09 -21.74 5.56
CA ALA A 44 -21.65 -20.38 5.28
C ALA A 44 -20.78 -19.71 6.37
N PRO A 45 -19.94 -18.72 6.02
CA PRO A 45 -19.17 -17.98 7.00
C PRO A 45 -20.08 -17.13 7.89
N ALA A 46 -19.80 -17.23 9.18
CA ALA A 46 -20.53 -16.61 10.26
C ALA A 46 -20.69 -15.10 10.08
N ARG A 47 -21.95 -14.67 10.17
CA ARG A 47 -22.41 -13.30 10.30
C ARG A 47 -21.74 -12.65 11.51
N ALA A 48 -20.76 -11.78 11.26
CA ALA A 48 -20.22 -10.88 12.29
C ALA A 48 -21.32 -9.92 12.73
N THR A 49 -21.78 -10.10 13.97
CA THR A 49 -22.74 -9.24 14.64
C THR A 49 -22.05 -7.98 15.14
N GLY A 50 -22.44 -6.84 14.58
CA GLY A 50 -22.80 -5.64 15.35
C GLY A 50 -21.67 -4.78 15.92
N THR A 51 -21.22 -3.81 15.12
CA THR A 51 -20.89 -2.48 15.65
C THR A 51 -21.86 -1.49 15.01
N LYS A 52 -22.86 -1.04 15.77
CA LYS A 52 -23.68 0.13 15.42
C LYS A 52 -22.76 1.36 15.42
N ALA A 53 -22.26 1.75 14.26
CA ALA A 53 -21.73 3.08 14.07
C ALA A 53 -22.89 4.07 14.20
N ALA A 54 -22.75 5.06 15.07
CA ALA A 54 -23.70 6.17 15.20
C ALA A 54 -23.79 6.93 13.86
N PRO A 55 -25.00 7.23 13.35
CA PRO A 55 -25.13 7.93 12.08
C PRO A 55 -24.80 9.41 12.28
N GLY A 56 -23.70 9.87 11.67
CA GLY A 56 -23.56 11.26 11.29
C GLY A 56 -24.66 11.58 10.28
N LYS A 57 -25.51 12.56 10.59
CA LYS A 57 -26.47 13.11 9.62
C LYS A 57 -25.68 13.67 8.43
N ASP A 58 -26.21 13.43 7.23
CA ASP A 58 -25.78 14.00 5.93
C ASP A 58 -24.73 13.24 5.10
N MET A 59 -24.64 11.90 5.20
CA MET A 59 -24.01 11.09 4.16
C MET A 59 -25.07 10.29 3.39
N PRO A 60 -25.08 10.29 2.04
CA PRO A 60 -25.98 9.43 1.29
C PRO A 60 -25.74 7.97 1.69
N PRO A 61 -26.79 7.13 1.71
CA PRO A 61 -26.63 5.72 2.05
C PRO A 61 -25.64 5.08 1.07
N ALA A 62 -24.79 4.19 1.59
CA ALA A 62 -23.91 3.40 0.74
C ALA A 62 -24.75 2.61 -0.29
N PRO A 63 -24.29 2.46 -1.54
CA PRO A 63 -25.00 1.70 -2.56
C PRO A 63 -25.31 0.29 -2.07
N THR A 64 -26.51 -0.20 -2.35
CA THR A 64 -26.90 -1.58 -2.01
C THR A 64 -26.08 -2.58 -2.81
N ALA A 65 -25.93 -3.81 -2.31
CA ALA A 65 -25.21 -4.87 -3.02
C ALA A 65 -25.74 -5.11 -4.45
N ARG A 66 -27.06 -4.97 -4.65
CA ARG A 66 -27.69 -5.11 -5.97
C ARG A 66 -27.31 -3.97 -6.91
N GLU A 67 -27.30 -2.74 -6.42
CA GLU A 67 -26.87 -1.57 -7.22
C GLU A 67 -25.38 -1.65 -7.56
N GLN A 68 -24.53 -2.05 -6.60
CA GLN A 68 -23.09 -2.26 -6.85
C GLN A 68 -22.85 -3.31 -7.93
N GLN A 69 -23.58 -4.43 -7.88
CA GLN A 69 -23.48 -5.48 -8.89
C GLN A 69 -23.91 -4.97 -10.27
N GLN A 70 -25.05 -4.28 -10.37
CA GLN A 70 -25.52 -3.70 -11.62
C GLN A 70 -24.51 -2.70 -12.20
N GLN A 71 -23.89 -1.87 -11.36
CA GLN A 71 -22.87 -0.92 -11.78
C GLN A 71 -21.61 -1.64 -12.28
N ALA A 72 -21.14 -2.66 -11.58
CA ALA A 72 -19.98 -3.45 -11.99
C ALA A 72 -20.21 -4.16 -13.33
N ASP A 73 -21.40 -4.76 -13.50
CA ASP A 73 -21.79 -5.43 -14.75
C ASP A 73 -21.85 -4.44 -15.92
N ALA A 74 -22.40 -3.23 -15.69
CA ALA A 74 -22.44 -2.18 -16.69
C ALA A 74 -21.04 -1.72 -17.10
N TYR A 75 -20.13 -1.52 -16.13
CA TYR A 75 -18.74 -1.16 -16.40
C TYR A 75 -18.02 -2.24 -17.23
N LEU A 76 -18.13 -3.51 -16.83
CA LEU A 76 -17.51 -4.63 -17.55
C LEU A 76 -18.03 -4.76 -18.98
N LYS A 77 -19.33 -4.52 -19.19
CA LYS A 77 -19.92 -4.50 -20.54
C LYS A 77 -19.31 -3.38 -21.39
N SER A 78 -19.18 -2.17 -20.85
CA SER A 78 -18.56 -1.05 -21.54
C SER A 78 -17.07 -1.26 -21.82
N ALA A 79 -16.32 -1.85 -20.88
CA ALA A 79 -14.91 -2.18 -21.08
C ALA A 79 -14.72 -3.16 -22.24
N ARG A 80 -15.54 -4.23 -22.31
CA ARG A 80 -15.48 -5.19 -23.43
C ARG A 80 -15.82 -4.59 -24.79
N ASP A 81 -16.75 -3.64 -24.84
CA ASP A 81 -17.07 -2.91 -26.08
C ASP A 81 -15.86 -2.08 -26.54
N LEU A 82 -15.20 -1.39 -25.61
CA LEU A 82 -13.97 -0.65 -25.88
C LEU A 82 -12.85 -1.57 -26.37
N ASP A 83 -12.61 -2.69 -25.71
CA ASP A 83 -11.62 -3.68 -26.12
C ASP A 83 -11.90 -4.19 -27.55
N SER A 84 -13.17 -4.49 -27.86
CA SER A 84 -13.58 -4.92 -29.20
C SER A 84 -13.30 -3.86 -30.26
N ARG A 85 -13.48 -2.58 -29.92
CA ARG A 85 -13.17 -1.44 -30.80
C ARG A 85 -11.67 -1.24 -30.98
N VAL A 86 -10.87 -1.44 -29.94
CA VAL A 86 -9.41 -1.38 -29.99
C VAL A 86 -8.87 -2.47 -30.92
N GLU A 87 -9.35 -3.72 -30.78
CA GLU A 87 -8.99 -4.84 -31.66
C GLU A 87 -9.36 -4.55 -33.12
N LEU A 88 -10.55 -4.00 -33.38
CA LEU A 88 -10.96 -3.57 -34.72
C LEU A 88 -10.10 -2.43 -35.30
N SER A 89 -9.44 -1.64 -34.44
CA SER A 89 -8.52 -0.57 -34.86
C SER A 89 -7.09 -1.07 -35.19
N GLY A 90 -6.84 -2.38 -35.04
CA GLY A 90 -5.53 -2.99 -35.29
C GLY A 90 -4.55 -2.91 -34.11
N HIS A 91 -5.01 -2.49 -32.94
CA HIS A 91 -4.24 -2.53 -31.69
C HIS A 91 -4.73 -3.69 -30.83
N SER A 92 -3.85 -4.34 -30.05
CA SER A 92 -4.30 -5.38 -29.12
C SER A 92 -4.85 -4.76 -27.84
N ALA A 93 -6.05 -5.16 -27.44
CA ALA A 93 -6.62 -4.82 -26.14
C ALA A 93 -5.77 -5.37 -24.99
N LYS A 94 -5.05 -6.48 -25.21
CA LYS A 94 -4.15 -7.07 -24.21
C LYS A 94 -3.00 -6.14 -23.83
N ASP A 95 -2.53 -5.30 -24.76
CA ASP A 95 -1.48 -4.31 -24.48
C ASP A 95 -1.98 -3.16 -23.59
N LEU A 96 -3.30 -2.98 -23.51
CA LEU A 96 -3.97 -1.99 -22.68
C LEU A 96 -4.43 -2.56 -21.32
N GLU A 97 -4.30 -3.88 -21.12
CA GLU A 97 -4.70 -4.52 -19.87
C GLU A 97 -3.89 -3.98 -18.69
N MET A 98 -4.59 -3.69 -17.60
CA MET A 98 -3.97 -3.16 -16.40
C MET A 98 -3.41 -4.29 -15.54
N THR A 99 -2.10 -4.55 -15.67
CA THR A 99 -1.38 -5.49 -14.80
C THR A 99 -0.79 -4.78 -13.58
N PHE A 100 -0.43 -5.55 -12.55
CA PHE A 100 0.23 -4.99 -11.36
C PHE A 100 1.56 -4.32 -11.72
N GLU A 101 2.38 -4.96 -12.57
CA GLU A 101 3.63 -4.39 -13.07
C GLU A 101 3.39 -3.08 -13.85
N ARG A 102 2.37 -3.02 -14.71
CA ARG A 102 2.02 -1.79 -15.44
C ARG A 102 1.59 -0.68 -14.50
N PHE A 103 0.90 -1.02 -13.41
CA PHE A 103 0.50 -0.06 -12.38
C PHE A 103 1.72 0.48 -11.65
N LEU A 104 2.60 -0.40 -11.18
CA LEU A 104 3.86 0.00 -10.56
C LEU A 104 4.74 0.84 -11.48
N ALA A 105 4.85 0.48 -12.76
CA ALA A 105 5.60 1.24 -13.76
C ALA A 105 5.02 2.65 -13.94
N SER A 106 3.69 2.80 -13.92
CA SER A 106 3.04 4.12 -14.01
C SER A 106 3.36 5.02 -12.81
N LEU A 107 3.38 4.47 -11.60
CA LEU A 107 3.78 5.19 -10.39
C LEU A 107 5.28 5.53 -10.40
N TYR A 108 6.12 4.61 -10.88
CA TYR A 108 7.56 4.85 -11.04
C TYR A 108 7.84 6.02 -12.00
N MET A 109 7.23 6.01 -13.19
CA MET A 109 7.34 7.12 -14.15
C MET A 109 6.82 8.43 -13.58
N THR A 110 5.69 8.39 -12.85
CA THR A 110 5.14 9.57 -12.18
C THR A 110 6.14 10.16 -11.18
N ALA A 111 6.78 9.32 -10.36
CA ALA A 111 7.80 9.77 -9.40
C ALA A 111 9.05 10.33 -10.10
N MET A 112 9.50 9.73 -11.21
CA MET A 112 10.65 10.23 -11.98
C MET A 112 10.37 11.62 -12.59
N LEU A 113 9.17 11.83 -13.14
CA LEU A 113 8.73 13.14 -13.61
C LEU A 113 8.67 14.16 -12.47
N GLN A 114 8.11 13.78 -11.32
CA GLN A 114 8.03 14.63 -10.12
C GLN A 114 9.40 14.97 -9.53
N LEU A 115 10.40 14.10 -9.68
CA LEU A 115 11.78 14.37 -9.29
C LEU A 115 12.52 15.26 -10.31
N GLY A 116 11.91 15.58 -11.45
CA GLY A 116 12.56 16.31 -12.54
C GLY A 116 13.63 15.50 -13.28
N LEU A 117 13.68 14.18 -13.05
CA LEU A 117 14.62 13.26 -13.71
C LEU A 117 14.13 12.80 -15.07
N MET A 118 12.86 13.09 -15.37
CA MET A 118 12.23 12.88 -16.66
C MET A 118 11.37 14.11 -16.97
N HIS A 119 11.16 14.40 -18.25
CA HIS A 119 10.29 15.49 -18.70
C HIS A 119 9.72 15.17 -20.09
N GLU A 120 8.55 15.72 -20.40
CA GLU A 120 7.97 15.61 -21.74
C GLU A 120 8.84 16.32 -22.78
N GLU A 121 8.78 15.88 -24.03
CA GLU A 121 9.55 16.48 -25.12
C GLU A 121 9.14 17.95 -25.33
N GLY A 122 10.08 18.88 -25.11
CA GLY A 122 9.84 20.33 -25.17
C GLY A 122 9.30 20.94 -23.86
N GLY A 123 9.03 20.13 -22.84
CA GLY A 123 8.69 20.58 -21.49
C GLY A 123 9.92 20.95 -20.67
N GLN A 124 9.77 21.89 -19.73
CA GLN A 124 10.81 22.18 -18.74
C GLN A 124 10.72 21.19 -17.58
N PRO A 125 11.84 20.65 -17.07
CA PRO A 125 11.83 19.80 -15.89
C PRO A 125 11.26 20.59 -14.70
N ARG A 126 10.27 20.00 -14.03
CA ARG A 126 9.65 20.58 -12.83
C ARG A 126 9.84 19.61 -11.68
N ILE A 127 10.39 20.12 -10.58
CA ILE A 127 10.61 19.34 -9.37
C ILE A 127 9.42 19.56 -8.44
N ASP A 128 8.71 18.50 -8.11
CA ASP A 128 7.69 18.38 -7.07
C ASP A 128 8.11 17.32 -6.05
N LEU A 129 8.90 17.73 -5.07
CA LEU A 129 9.40 16.83 -4.02
C LEU A 129 8.28 16.29 -3.12
N ILE A 130 7.18 17.03 -2.95
CA ILE A 130 6.07 16.58 -2.10
C ILE A 130 5.31 15.48 -2.82
N GLY A 131 4.99 15.70 -4.10
CA GLY A 131 4.38 14.68 -4.96
C GLY A 131 5.25 13.44 -5.08
N ALA A 132 6.54 13.60 -5.37
CA ALA A 132 7.48 12.47 -5.47
C ALA A 132 7.50 11.62 -4.20
N ARG A 133 7.56 12.26 -3.02
CA ARG A 133 7.52 11.55 -1.74
C ARG A 133 6.21 10.78 -1.57
N GLN A 134 5.07 11.39 -1.87
CA GLN A 134 3.76 10.74 -1.75
C GLN A 134 3.67 9.50 -2.66
N THR A 135 4.20 9.59 -3.88
CA THR A 135 4.23 8.46 -4.81
C THR A 135 5.12 7.32 -4.30
N ILE A 136 6.31 7.64 -3.76
CA ILE A 136 7.22 6.66 -3.12
C ILE A 136 6.56 6.01 -1.91
N ASP A 137 5.88 6.79 -1.07
CA ASP A 137 5.16 6.29 0.10
C ASP A 137 3.99 5.38 -0.31
N THR A 138 3.30 5.69 -1.42
CA THR A 138 2.25 4.84 -2.01
C THR A 138 2.80 3.48 -2.44
N LEU A 139 3.94 3.47 -3.15
CA LEU A 139 4.63 2.22 -3.48
C LEU A 139 5.05 1.44 -2.22
N GLY A 140 5.49 2.16 -1.18
CA GLY A 140 5.85 1.56 0.10
C GLY A 140 4.66 0.91 0.80
N LEU A 141 3.51 1.57 0.77
CA LEU A 141 2.25 1.03 1.29
C LEU A 141 1.81 -0.21 0.51
N MET A 142 1.93 -0.19 -0.81
CA MET A 142 1.65 -1.37 -1.65
C MET A 142 2.52 -2.55 -1.23
N ALA A 143 3.84 -2.38 -1.11
CA ALA A 143 4.75 -3.45 -0.69
C ALA A 143 4.35 -4.07 0.65
N GLN A 144 3.85 -3.26 1.60
CA GLN A 144 3.35 -3.76 2.87
C GLN A 144 2.03 -4.50 2.75
N LYS A 145 1.07 -3.98 1.97
CA LYS A 145 -0.29 -4.51 1.86
C LYS A 145 -0.39 -5.72 0.93
N THR A 146 0.55 -5.89 0.00
CA THR A 146 0.57 -7.01 -0.95
C THR A 146 1.54 -8.12 -0.56
N LYS A 147 2.22 -8.02 0.58
CA LYS A 147 3.19 -9.03 1.05
C LYS A 147 2.57 -10.44 1.07
N GLY A 148 3.26 -11.39 0.46
CA GLY A 148 2.82 -12.79 0.34
C GLY A 148 1.79 -13.05 -0.76
N ASN A 149 1.33 -12.01 -1.47
CA ASN A 149 0.41 -12.12 -2.60
C ASN A 149 1.07 -11.79 -3.96
N LEU A 150 2.37 -11.50 -3.97
CA LEU A 150 3.13 -11.16 -5.18
C LEU A 150 3.85 -12.39 -5.73
N THR A 151 3.95 -12.47 -7.05
CA THR A 151 4.92 -13.33 -7.71
C THR A 151 6.35 -12.82 -7.44
N SER A 152 7.36 -13.67 -7.62
CA SER A 152 8.76 -13.27 -7.43
C SER A 152 9.20 -12.15 -8.37
N ALA A 153 8.63 -12.09 -9.59
CA ALA A 153 8.89 -11.03 -10.55
C ALA A 153 8.32 -9.68 -10.06
N GLU A 154 7.05 -9.67 -9.63
CA GLU A 154 6.38 -8.48 -9.11
C GLU A 154 7.03 -7.96 -7.82
N GLU A 155 7.41 -8.86 -6.90
CA GLU A 155 8.10 -8.50 -5.67
C GLU A 155 9.46 -7.87 -5.98
N GLY A 156 10.26 -8.51 -6.85
CA GLY A 156 11.55 -7.98 -7.28
C GLY A 156 11.42 -6.61 -7.96
N PHE A 157 10.46 -6.47 -8.87
CA PHE A 157 10.20 -5.20 -9.56
C PHE A 157 9.83 -4.09 -8.57
N LEU A 158 8.91 -4.36 -7.63
CA LEU A 158 8.50 -3.39 -6.62
C LEU A 158 9.66 -2.96 -5.70
N GLN A 159 10.50 -3.90 -5.27
CA GLN A 159 11.67 -3.59 -4.44
C GLN A 159 12.68 -2.73 -5.20
N ASN A 160 12.93 -3.03 -6.48
CA ASN A 160 13.83 -2.24 -7.32
C ASN A 160 13.30 -0.81 -7.52
N CYS A 161 12.02 -0.65 -7.87
CA CYS A 161 11.41 0.68 -7.98
C CYS A 161 11.53 1.48 -6.68
N LEU A 162 11.26 0.85 -5.52
CA LEU A 162 11.37 1.51 -4.23
C LEU A 162 12.81 1.91 -3.89
N TYR A 163 13.79 1.07 -4.20
CA TYR A 163 15.20 1.37 -3.97
C TYR A 163 15.65 2.56 -4.83
N GLU A 164 15.44 2.49 -6.14
CA GLU A 164 15.88 3.51 -7.09
C GLU A 164 15.26 4.88 -6.77
N LEU A 165 13.95 4.92 -6.56
CA LEU A 165 13.26 6.19 -6.29
C LEU A 165 13.67 6.81 -4.96
N ARG A 166 13.93 6.01 -3.93
CA ARG A 166 14.39 6.53 -2.62
C ARG A 166 15.79 7.11 -2.72
N MET A 167 16.69 6.47 -3.46
CA MET A 167 18.03 7.00 -3.70
C MET A 167 17.97 8.28 -4.52
N ALA A 168 17.23 8.26 -5.63
CA ALA A 168 16.98 9.44 -6.47
C ALA A 168 16.41 10.61 -5.66
N TYR A 169 15.44 10.35 -4.77
CA TYR A 169 14.88 11.37 -3.89
C TYR A 169 15.94 12.00 -2.97
N VAL A 170 16.80 11.18 -2.35
CA VAL A 170 17.88 11.66 -1.48
C VAL A 170 18.89 12.48 -2.28
N GLU A 171 19.27 12.04 -3.47
CA GLU A 171 20.23 12.76 -4.33
C GLU A 171 19.68 14.12 -4.78
N VAL A 172 18.43 14.17 -5.24
CA VAL A 172 17.78 15.41 -5.67
C VAL A 172 17.63 16.38 -4.48
N THR A 173 17.16 15.89 -3.33
CA THR A 173 17.01 16.74 -2.13
C THR A 173 18.36 17.24 -1.62
N ASN A 174 19.41 16.42 -1.66
CA ASN A 174 20.75 16.85 -1.27
C ASN A 174 21.33 17.90 -2.23
N SER A 175 21.15 17.71 -3.54
CA SER A 175 21.59 18.65 -4.58
C SER A 175 20.90 20.01 -4.48
N LEU A 176 19.63 20.03 -4.07
CA LEU A 176 18.88 21.27 -3.83
C LEU A 176 19.29 21.96 -2.52
N ALA A 177 19.65 21.19 -1.50
CA ALA A 177 20.14 21.73 -0.23
C ALA A 177 21.58 22.27 -0.33
N HIS A 178 22.39 21.71 -1.24
CA HIS A 178 23.77 22.11 -1.49
C HIS A 178 23.97 22.43 -2.98
N PRO A 179 23.46 23.58 -3.46
CA PRO A 179 23.71 23.99 -4.84
C PRO A 179 25.22 24.15 -5.05
N PRO A 180 25.77 23.75 -6.21
CA PRO A 180 27.19 23.94 -6.50
C PRO A 180 27.55 25.43 -6.41
N GLU A 181 28.60 25.77 -5.65
CA GLU A 181 29.11 27.14 -5.61
C GLU A 181 29.52 27.58 -7.02
N PRO A 182 29.12 28.79 -7.46
CA PRO A 182 29.57 29.31 -8.74
C PRO A 182 31.11 29.43 -8.73
N PRO A 183 31.80 29.11 -9.84
CA PRO A 183 33.25 29.19 -9.90
C PRO A 183 33.71 30.62 -9.58
N ASP A 184 34.58 30.71 -8.58
CA ASP A 184 35.22 31.90 -8.01
C ASP A 184 35.25 33.13 -8.93
N ALA A 185 34.46 34.15 -8.58
CA ALA A 185 34.66 35.55 -8.99
C ALA A 185 35.89 36.18 -8.29
N LYS A 186 36.98 35.42 -8.13
CA LYS A 186 38.23 35.83 -7.44
C LYS A 186 39.42 35.96 -8.39
N ALA A 187 39.18 36.28 -9.65
CA ALA A 187 40.23 36.60 -10.62
C ALA A 187 39.86 37.81 -11.50
N ALA A 188 39.61 38.97 -10.88
CA ALA A 188 39.66 40.25 -11.59
C ALA A 188 40.90 41.02 -11.12
N PRO A 189 41.99 41.11 -11.92
CA PRO A 189 43.13 41.95 -11.58
C PRO A 189 42.72 43.43 -11.71
N HIS A 190 43.01 44.22 -10.67
CA HIS A 190 42.84 45.68 -10.70
C HIS A 190 43.74 46.30 -11.79
N PRO A 191 43.20 47.13 -12.71
CA PRO A 191 44.04 47.96 -13.56
C PRO A 191 44.65 49.10 -12.73
N ARG A 192 45.96 49.30 -12.90
CA ARG A 192 46.74 50.41 -12.34
C ARG A 192 46.47 51.71 -13.08
#